data_AF-A0A2P4Q5P1-F1
#
_entry.id   AF-A0A2P4Q5P1-F1
#
_cell.length_a   1.000
_cell.length_b   1.000
_cell.length_c   1.000
_cell.angle_alpha   90.00
_cell.angle_beta   90.00
_cell.angle_gamma   90.00
#
_symmetry.space_group_name_H-M   'P 1'
#
loop_
_entity.id
_entity.type
_entity.pdbx_description
1 polymer ?
#
loop_
_entity_poly.entity_id
_entity_poly.type
_entity_poly.pdbx_seq_one_letter_code
_entity_poly.pdbx_strand_id
1 'polypeptide(L)'
;MLSFIIYYIAHHPNVKKKMLEEIDSIFQDDKMRTINKDDFYNLKYCEAIVKETARILPIVHFNTRYIDKPSEIAGYQWPADTLFLANIQAIHNNNDYWEKPNKFNPDRWMDENFEPKKNSFIMFGGGLRLCPGRKLATIELVCLIALLFRKYEINLVDMNSPIKVKCDGGILVSCVELLVEIKPRN
;
A
#
# COMPACT_ATOMS: atom_id res chain seq x y z
N MET A 1 -0.58 3.90 7.05
CA MET A 1 -0.55 3.73 5.57
C MET A 1 -0.27 5.06 4.86
N LEU A 2 -1.07 6.13 5.07
CA LEU A 2 -0.85 7.41 4.38
C LEU A 2 0.57 7.97 4.55
N SER A 3 1.15 7.95 5.75
CA SER A 3 2.54 8.39 5.98
C SER A 3 3.55 7.60 5.14
N PHE A 4 3.33 6.29 4.96
CA PHE A 4 4.20 5.45 4.14
C PHE A 4 4.08 5.83 2.66
N ILE A 5 2.86 6.07 2.19
CA ILE A 5 2.59 6.54 0.84
C ILE A 5 3.33 7.87 0.59
N ILE A 6 3.18 8.84 1.48
CA ILE A 6 3.86 10.15 1.37
C ILE A 6 5.38 9.98 1.34
N TYR A 7 5.93 9.15 2.23
CA TYR A 7 7.36 8.84 2.28
C TYR A 7 7.85 8.27 0.95
N TYR A 8 7.18 7.27 0.39
CA TYR A 8 7.58 6.67 -0.88
C TYR A 8 7.39 7.61 -2.07
N ILE A 9 6.31 8.39 -2.14
CA ILE A 9 6.13 9.41 -3.18
C ILE A 9 7.28 10.42 -3.14
N ALA A 10 7.63 10.94 -1.96
CA ALA A 10 8.67 11.96 -1.81
C ALA A 10 10.06 11.46 -2.23
N HIS A 11 10.38 10.19 -1.96
CA HIS A 11 11.64 9.57 -2.38
C HIS A 11 11.69 9.21 -3.87
N HIS A 12 10.58 9.28 -4.60
CA HIS A 12 10.50 8.85 -5.99
C HIS A 12 9.94 9.97 -6.88
N PRO A 13 10.77 10.97 -7.28
CA PRO A 13 10.33 12.12 -8.07
C PRO A 13 9.59 11.74 -9.36
N ASN A 14 10.01 10.67 -10.04
CA ASN A 14 9.34 10.19 -11.25
C ASN A 14 7.93 9.65 -10.98
N VAL A 15 7.73 8.96 -9.85
CA VAL A 15 6.40 8.51 -9.42
C VAL A 15 5.54 9.71 -9.04
N LYS A 16 6.10 10.66 -8.27
CA LYS A 16 5.42 11.91 -7.91
C LYS A 16 4.97 12.66 -9.16
N LYS A 17 5.84 12.78 -10.18
CA LYS A 17 5.50 13.44 -11.45
C LYS A 17 4.31 12.78 -12.15
N LYS A 18 4.36 11.47 -12.37
CA LYS A 18 3.26 10.72 -13.03
C LYS A 18 1.94 10.81 -12.27
N MET A 19 2.00 10.77 -10.94
CA MET A 19 0.83 10.95 -10.07
C MET A 19 0.23 12.35 -10.22
N LEU A 20 1.07 13.39 -10.27
CA LEU A 20 0.59 14.76 -10.48
C LEU A 20 0.00 14.92 -11.88
N GLU A 21 0.61 14.35 -12.92
CA GLU A 21 0.06 14.35 -14.29
C GLU A 21 -1.33 13.71 -14.35
N GLU A 22 -1.53 12.57 -13.67
CA GLU A 22 -2.85 11.93 -13.53
C GLU A 22 -3.85 12.87 -12.83
N ILE A 23 -3.50 13.40 -11.67
CA ILE A 23 -4.38 14.29 -10.88
C ILE A 23 -4.75 15.53 -11.72
N ASP A 24 -3.78 16.17 -12.36
CA ASP A 24 -3.99 17.38 -13.15
C ASP A 24 -4.86 17.10 -14.39
N SER A 25 -4.74 15.91 -15.01
CA SER A 25 -5.59 15.54 -16.14
C SER A 25 -7.08 15.41 -15.77
N ILE A 26 -7.39 15.03 -14.52
CA ILE A 26 -8.76 14.80 -14.04
C ILE A 26 -9.37 16.10 -13.49
N PHE A 27 -8.56 16.93 -12.84
CA PHE A 27 -9.05 18.07 -12.07
C PHE A 27 -8.67 19.44 -12.63
N GLN A 28 -7.70 19.48 -13.56
CA GLN A 28 -7.19 20.72 -14.16
C GLN A 28 -6.78 21.72 -13.06
N ASP A 29 -7.10 23.01 -13.23
CA ASP A 29 -6.74 24.07 -12.29
C ASP A 29 -7.73 24.24 -11.13
N ASP A 30 -8.85 23.51 -11.15
CA ASP A 30 -9.75 23.52 -10.00
C ASP A 30 -9.00 22.82 -8.85
N LYS A 31 -8.87 23.44 -7.69
CA LYS A 31 -8.24 22.82 -6.49
C LYS A 31 -9.27 22.41 -5.45
N MET A 32 -10.54 22.79 -5.61
CA MET A 32 -11.59 22.67 -4.59
C MET A 32 -12.73 21.73 -5.00
N ARG A 33 -12.85 21.33 -6.26
CA ARG A 33 -13.84 20.35 -6.73
C ARG A 33 -13.80 19.10 -5.86
N THR A 34 -14.96 18.62 -5.45
CA THR A 34 -15.08 17.31 -4.80
C THR A 34 -14.76 16.19 -5.79
N ILE A 35 -14.22 15.09 -5.26
CA ILE A 35 -13.96 13.87 -6.02
C ILE A 35 -15.29 13.13 -6.17
N ASN A 36 -15.73 12.91 -7.40
CA ASN A 36 -16.90 12.10 -7.71
C ASN A 36 -16.50 10.64 -7.98
N LYS A 37 -17.49 9.80 -8.30
CA LYS A 37 -17.29 8.37 -8.56
C LYS A 37 -16.38 8.11 -9.76
N ASP A 38 -16.57 8.83 -10.86
CA ASP A 38 -15.81 8.62 -12.10
C ASP A 38 -14.37 9.10 -11.95
N ASP A 39 -14.15 10.19 -11.22
CA ASP A 39 -12.81 10.66 -10.85
C ASP A 39 -12.03 9.56 -10.11
N PHE A 40 -12.66 8.91 -9.13
CA PHE A 40 -12.03 7.81 -8.38
C PHE A 40 -11.59 6.66 -9.29
N TYR A 41 -12.41 6.26 -10.26
CA TYR A 41 -12.04 5.19 -11.20
C TYR A 41 -10.95 5.61 -12.21
N ASN A 42 -10.75 6.91 -12.40
CA ASN A 42 -9.68 7.44 -13.22
C ASN A 42 -8.35 7.64 -12.47
N LEU A 43 -8.35 7.63 -11.13
CA LEU A 43 -7.16 7.74 -10.26
C LEU A 43 -6.37 6.41 -10.15
N LYS A 44 -6.09 5.79 -11.30
CA LYS A 44 -5.49 4.44 -11.39
C LYS A 44 -4.05 4.40 -10.88
N TYR A 45 -3.26 5.43 -11.15
CA TYR A 45 -1.88 5.56 -10.71
C TYR A 45 -1.79 5.85 -9.20
N CYS A 46 -2.71 6.65 -8.67
CA CYS A 46 -2.87 6.80 -7.22
C CYS A 46 -3.20 5.45 -6.56
N GLU A 47 -4.08 4.63 -7.14
CA GLU A 47 -4.34 3.27 -6.66
C GLU A 47 -3.10 2.36 -6.77
N ALA A 48 -2.34 2.46 -7.85
CA ALA A 48 -1.08 1.75 -8.05
C ALA A 48 -0.05 2.07 -6.95
N ILE A 49 0.06 3.34 -6.56
CA ILE A 49 0.91 3.79 -5.46
C ILE A 49 0.47 3.17 -4.12
N VAL A 50 -0.84 3.13 -3.85
CA VAL A 50 -1.38 2.50 -2.65
C VAL A 50 -1.02 1.01 -2.61
N LYS A 51 -1.23 0.29 -3.72
CA LYS A 51 -0.92 -1.14 -3.83
C LYS A 51 0.58 -1.41 -3.66
N GLU A 52 1.44 -0.67 -4.33
CA GLU A 52 2.88 -0.87 -4.25
C GLU A 52 3.44 -0.51 -2.86
N THR A 53 2.90 0.52 -2.21
CA THR A 53 3.27 0.87 -0.83
C THR A 53 2.89 -0.27 0.11
N ALA A 54 1.68 -0.81 -0.01
CA ALA A 54 1.22 -1.93 0.80
C ALA A 54 1.98 -3.23 0.52
N ARG A 55 2.52 -3.39 -0.69
CA ARG A 55 3.40 -4.51 -1.00
C ARG A 55 4.72 -4.39 -0.25
N ILE A 56 5.42 -3.27 -0.39
CA ILE A 56 6.77 -3.10 0.18
C ILE A 56 6.74 -2.97 1.70
N LEU A 57 5.77 -2.21 2.21
CA LEU A 57 5.61 -1.95 3.64
C LEU A 57 4.15 -2.22 4.08
N PRO A 58 3.77 -3.50 4.20
CA PRO A 58 2.47 -3.91 4.68
C PRO A 58 2.29 -3.50 6.14
N ILE A 59 1.09 -3.01 6.46
CA ILE A 59 0.73 -2.64 7.84
C ILE A 59 0.67 -3.87 8.74
N VAL A 60 0.26 -5.02 8.20
CA VAL A 60 0.23 -6.30 8.91
C VAL A 60 1.34 -7.19 8.35
N HIS A 61 2.36 -7.49 9.16
CA HIS A 61 3.47 -8.37 8.74
C HIS A 61 3.10 -9.85 8.84
N PHE A 62 2.30 -10.22 9.83
CA PHE A 62 1.90 -11.60 10.07
C PHE A 62 0.39 -11.73 10.22
N ASN A 63 -0.19 -12.73 9.56
CA ASN A 63 -1.55 -13.18 9.83
C ASN A 63 -1.49 -14.52 10.55
N THR A 64 -2.22 -14.64 11.65
CA THR A 64 -2.20 -15.84 12.49
C THR A 64 -3.47 -16.68 12.33
N ARG A 65 -3.34 -18.01 12.36
CA ARG A 65 -4.46 -18.96 12.43
C ARG A 65 -4.10 -20.08 13.38
N TYR A 66 -5.07 -20.59 14.13
CA TYR A 66 -4.90 -21.85 14.84
C TYR A 66 -5.90 -22.87 14.29
N ILE A 67 -5.55 -24.14 14.40
CA ILE A 67 -6.47 -25.25 14.11
C ILE A 67 -7.05 -25.78 15.42
N ASP A 68 -8.34 -26.07 15.45
CA ASP A 68 -9.07 -26.54 16.64
C ASP A 68 -9.08 -28.07 16.77
N LYS A 69 -8.62 -28.77 15.73
CA LYS A 69 -8.52 -30.23 15.68
C LYS A 69 -7.32 -30.66 14.85
N PRO A 70 -6.81 -31.89 15.06
CA PRO A 70 -5.76 -32.44 14.23
C PRO A 70 -6.16 -32.41 12.75
N SER A 71 -5.28 -31.91 11.90
CA SER A 71 -5.59 -31.66 10.49
C SER A 71 -4.36 -31.89 9.61
N GLU A 72 -4.60 -32.41 8.41
CA GLU A 72 -3.56 -32.48 7.36
C GLU A 72 -3.51 -31.16 6.59
N ILE A 73 -2.35 -30.50 6.58
CA ILE A 73 -2.12 -29.25 5.84
C ILE A 73 -0.80 -29.36 5.08
N ALA A 74 -0.84 -29.12 3.77
CA ALA A 74 0.32 -29.22 2.88
C ALA A 74 1.04 -30.59 2.93
N GLY A 75 0.29 -31.68 3.19
CA GLY A 75 0.83 -33.04 3.32
C GLY A 75 1.42 -33.38 4.69
N TYR A 76 1.33 -32.48 5.66
CA TYR A 76 1.81 -32.68 7.03
C TYR A 76 0.64 -32.81 8.00
N GLN A 77 0.76 -33.72 8.97
CA GLN A 77 -0.20 -33.88 10.06
C GLN A 77 0.15 -32.91 11.20
N TRP A 78 -0.79 -32.04 11.54
CA TRP A 78 -0.62 -31.07 12.61
C TRP A 78 -1.57 -31.37 13.78
N PRO A 79 -1.10 -31.26 15.03
CA PRO A 79 -1.96 -31.41 16.21
C PRO A 79 -2.92 -30.22 16.34
N ALA A 80 -4.02 -30.41 17.07
CA ALA A 80 -4.86 -29.30 17.51
C ALA A 80 -4.04 -28.22 18.23
N ASP A 81 -4.55 -27.00 18.22
CA ASP A 81 -3.94 -25.80 18.81
C ASP A 81 -2.61 -25.36 18.16
N THR A 82 -2.24 -25.94 17.02
CA THR A 82 -1.09 -25.46 16.22
C THR A 82 -1.35 -24.05 15.71
N LEU A 83 -0.48 -23.11 16.07
CA LEU A 83 -0.47 -21.74 15.57
C LEU A 83 0.34 -21.64 14.26
N PHE A 84 -0.33 -21.21 13.18
CA PHE A 84 0.27 -20.89 11.90
C PHE A 84 0.43 -19.38 11.76
N LEU A 85 1.60 -18.95 11.28
CA LEU A 85 1.89 -17.56 10.92
C LEU A 85 2.14 -17.45 9.42
N ALA A 86 1.27 -16.74 8.71
CA ALA A 86 1.51 -16.32 7.34
C ALA A 86 2.33 -15.03 7.34
N ASN A 87 3.61 -15.13 6.94
CA ASN A 87 4.52 -13.98 6.85
C ASN A 87 4.27 -13.20 5.54
N ILE A 88 3.43 -12.17 5.62
CA ILE A 88 3.04 -11.34 4.48
C ILE A 88 4.25 -10.57 3.94
N GLN A 89 5.11 -10.06 4.82
CA GLN A 89 6.32 -9.33 4.40
C GLN A 89 7.25 -10.20 3.55
N ALA A 90 7.47 -11.45 3.97
CA ALA A 90 8.29 -12.38 3.20
C ALA A 90 7.64 -12.71 1.84
N ILE A 91 6.33 -12.96 1.81
CA ILE A 91 5.59 -13.25 0.58
C ILE A 91 5.69 -12.07 -0.41
N HIS A 92 5.49 -10.84 0.06
CA HIS A 92 5.55 -9.63 -0.76
C HIS A 92 6.96 -9.30 -1.30
N ASN A 93 8.00 -9.84 -0.68
CA ASN A 93 9.40 -9.65 -1.09
C ASN A 93 10.03 -10.89 -1.73
N ASN A 94 9.25 -11.94 -2.00
CA ASN A 94 9.77 -13.15 -2.62
C ASN A 94 10.11 -12.90 -4.11
N ASN A 95 11.39 -13.10 -4.48
CA ASN A 95 11.90 -12.94 -5.84
C ASN A 95 11.25 -13.90 -6.86
N ASP A 96 10.69 -15.03 -6.42
CA ASP A 96 9.99 -15.97 -7.29
C ASP A 96 8.65 -15.42 -7.81
N TYR A 97 8.11 -14.43 -7.10
CA TYR A 97 6.81 -13.83 -7.38
C TYR A 97 6.88 -12.38 -7.84
N TRP A 98 7.93 -11.65 -7.43
CA TRP A 98 8.07 -10.23 -7.69
C TRP A 98 9.40 -9.91 -8.36
N GLU A 99 9.34 -9.34 -9.56
CA GLU A 99 10.55 -8.79 -10.17
C GLU A 99 11.01 -7.54 -9.40
N LYS A 100 12.28 -7.55 -8.97
CA LYS A 100 12.93 -6.48 -8.19
C LYS A 100 12.07 -6.10 -6.97
N PRO A 101 11.84 -7.01 -6.02
CA PRO A 101 10.88 -6.80 -4.93
C PRO A 101 11.21 -5.60 -4.04
N ASN A 102 12.50 -5.27 -3.91
CA ASN A 102 12.98 -4.15 -3.11
C ASN A 102 12.79 -2.78 -3.80
N LYS A 103 12.44 -2.76 -5.10
CA LYS A 103 12.22 -1.52 -5.83
C LYS A 103 10.77 -1.09 -5.70
N PHE A 104 10.54 0.15 -5.26
CA PHE A 104 9.23 0.79 -5.32
C PHE A 104 8.89 1.12 -6.76
N ASN A 105 7.95 0.37 -7.33
CA ASN A 105 7.57 0.49 -8.73
C ASN A 105 6.04 0.39 -8.91
N PRO A 106 5.29 1.51 -8.79
CA PRO A 106 3.85 1.54 -9.07
C PRO A 106 3.50 1.19 -10.52
N ASP A 107 4.42 1.42 -11.47
CA ASP A 107 4.16 1.18 -12.90
C ASP A 107 3.80 -0.28 -13.22
N ARG A 108 4.21 -1.24 -12.37
CA ARG A 108 3.82 -2.65 -12.53
C ARG A 108 2.30 -2.83 -12.52
N TRP A 109 1.59 -2.03 -11.72
CA TRP A 109 0.13 -2.12 -11.58
C TRP A 109 -0.61 -1.43 -12.73
N MET A 110 0.12 -0.75 -13.62
CA MET A 110 -0.41 -0.08 -14.80
C MET A 110 -0.26 -0.92 -16.07
N ASP A 111 0.52 -2.00 -16.02
CA ASP A 111 0.61 -2.96 -17.12
C ASP A 111 -0.66 -3.81 -17.14
N GLU A 112 -1.39 -3.78 -18.26
CA GLU A 112 -2.63 -4.54 -18.45
C GLU A 112 -2.41 -6.06 -18.39
N ASN A 113 -1.17 -6.52 -18.62
CA ASN A 113 -0.81 -7.94 -18.56
C ASN A 113 -0.29 -8.35 -17.17
N PHE A 114 -0.15 -7.40 -16.25
CA PHE A 114 0.34 -7.69 -14.92
C PHE A 114 -0.79 -8.10 -13.98
N GLU A 115 -0.71 -9.33 -13.50
CA GLU A 115 -1.50 -9.80 -12.36
C GLU A 115 -0.55 -10.45 -11.35
N PRO A 116 -0.61 -10.08 -10.05
CA PRO A 116 0.16 -10.78 -9.03
C PRO A 116 -0.18 -12.26 -9.03
N LYS A 117 0.85 -13.11 -8.96
CA LYS A 117 0.64 -14.55 -8.78
C LYS A 117 -0.28 -14.81 -7.59
N LYS A 118 -1.12 -15.84 -7.68
CA LYS A 118 -2.08 -16.19 -6.62
C LYS A 118 -1.41 -16.20 -5.23
N ASN A 119 -2.01 -15.48 -4.29
CA ASN A 119 -1.53 -15.33 -2.90
C ASN A 119 -0.15 -14.66 -2.75
N SER A 120 0.41 -14.02 -3.79
CA SER A 120 1.67 -13.25 -3.69
C SER A 120 1.48 -11.80 -3.27
N PHE A 121 0.23 -11.29 -3.33
CA PHE A 121 -0.17 -9.97 -2.86
C PHE A 121 -1.34 -10.08 -1.87
N ILE A 122 -1.12 -9.68 -0.63
CA ILE A 122 -2.03 -9.84 0.51
C ILE A 122 -2.11 -8.51 1.27
N MET A 123 -2.72 -7.50 0.66
CA MET A 123 -2.92 -6.19 1.31
C MET A 123 -4.00 -6.23 2.41
N PHE A 124 -5.08 -6.98 2.18
CA PHE A 124 -6.29 -6.97 3.03
C PHE A 124 -6.65 -8.36 3.60
N GLY A 125 -5.69 -9.28 3.61
CA GLY A 125 -5.93 -10.68 3.95
C GLY A 125 -6.59 -11.45 2.80
N GLY A 126 -7.28 -12.54 3.14
CA GLY A 126 -7.90 -13.42 2.14
C GLY A 126 -8.88 -14.42 2.75
N GLY A 127 -9.61 -15.11 1.86
CA GLY A 127 -10.61 -16.12 2.23
C GLY A 127 -11.78 -15.54 3.03
N LEU A 128 -12.34 -16.35 3.94
CA LEU A 128 -13.49 -16.00 4.77
C LEU A 128 -13.24 -14.83 5.74
N ARG A 129 -11.98 -14.45 5.97
CA ARG A 129 -11.56 -13.36 6.85
C ARG A 129 -10.97 -12.19 6.06
N LEU A 130 -11.31 -12.06 4.78
CA LEU A 130 -10.94 -10.90 3.97
C LEU A 130 -11.48 -9.62 4.62
N CYS A 131 -10.65 -8.58 4.71
CA CYS A 131 -11.01 -7.34 5.39
C CYS A 131 -12.35 -6.77 4.87
N PRO A 132 -13.35 -6.56 5.75
CA PRO A 132 -14.62 -5.96 5.35
C PRO A 132 -14.45 -4.50 4.93
N GLY A 133 -13.51 -3.78 5.54
CA GLY A 133 -13.22 -2.37 5.25
C GLY A 133 -12.37 -2.10 4.00
N ARG A 134 -11.95 -3.13 3.26
CA ARG A 134 -10.99 -2.99 2.14
C ARG A 134 -11.41 -1.94 1.09
N LYS A 135 -12.70 -1.91 0.73
CA LYS A 135 -13.21 -0.98 -0.29
C LYS A 135 -13.14 0.47 0.22
N LEU A 136 -13.58 0.68 1.46
CA LEU A 136 -13.53 2.00 2.10
C LEU A 136 -12.08 2.48 2.23
N ALA A 137 -11.18 1.64 2.75
CA ALA A 137 -9.78 1.98 2.91
C ALA A 137 -9.09 2.32 1.58
N THR A 138 -9.36 1.57 0.50
CA THR A 138 -8.83 1.91 -0.82
C THR A 138 -9.35 3.26 -1.31
N ILE A 139 -10.66 3.51 -1.20
CA ILE A 139 -11.26 4.80 -1.60
C ILE A 139 -10.64 5.95 -0.80
N GLU A 140 -10.56 5.82 0.52
CA GLU A 140 -9.97 6.85 1.38
C GLU A 140 -8.53 7.14 1.02
N LEU A 141 -7.69 6.12 0.84
CA LEU A 141 -6.26 6.31 0.53
C LEU A 141 -6.06 6.97 -0.84
N VAL A 142 -6.77 6.51 -1.86
CA VAL A 142 -6.68 7.08 -3.23
C VAL A 142 -7.16 8.53 -3.23
N CYS A 143 -8.33 8.80 -2.64
CA CYS A 143 -8.88 10.14 -2.56
C CYS A 143 -7.99 11.08 -1.73
N LEU A 144 -7.39 10.61 -0.63
CA LEU A 144 -6.49 11.42 0.19
C LEU A 144 -5.21 11.80 -0.56
N ILE A 145 -4.63 10.89 -1.35
CA ILE A 145 -3.50 11.22 -2.24
C ILE A 145 -3.91 12.36 -3.19
N ALA A 146 -5.02 12.18 -3.91
CA ALA A 146 -5.49 13.17 -4.87
C ALA A 146 -5.79 14.53 -4.20
N LEU A 147 -6.52 14.55 -3.08
CA LEU A 147 -6.89 15.77 -2.36
C LEU A 147 -5.67 16.53 -1.83
N LEU A 148 -4.66 15.82 -1.30
CA LEU A 148 -3.46 16.42 -0.75
C LEU A 148 -2.56 16.97 -1.85
N PHE A 149 -2.19 16.14 -2.83
CA PHE A 149 -1.22 16.51 -3.86
C PHE A 149 -1.78 17.42 -4.96
N ARG A 150 -3.11 17.52 -5.09
CA ARG A 150 -3.77 18.55 -5.91
C ARG A 150 -3.59 19.94 -5.32
N LYS A 151 -3.64 20.06 -3.99
CA LYS A 151 -3.61 21.36 -3.29
C LYS A 151 -2.22 21.77 -2.82
N TYR A 152 -1.39 20.80 -2.49
CA TYR A 152 -0.13 21.04 -1.79
C TYR A 152 1.04 20.36 -2.48
N GLU A 153 2.16 21.05 -2.47
CA GLU A 153 3.46 20.43 -2.61
C GLU A 153 3.90 19.89 -1.25
N ILE A 154 4.07 18.57 -1.17
CA ILE A 154 4.51 17.88 0.05
C ILE A 154 5.90 17.30 -0.21
N ASN A 155 6.86 17.65 0.64
CA ASN A 155 8.23 17.18 0.61
C ASN A 155 8.67 16.74 2.02
N LEU A 156 9.65 15.84 2.11
CA LEU A 156 10.25 15.50 3.41
C LEU A 156 11.09 16.67 3.91
N VAL A 157 11.07 16.89 5.23
CA VAL A 157 11.98 17.86 5.87
C VAL A 157 13.44 17.42 5.72
N ASP A 158 13.69 16.11 5.76
CA ASP A 158 15.00 15.51 5.48
C ASP A 158 14.82 14.28 4.57
N MET A 159 15.41 14.33 3.37
CA MET A 159 15.37 13.26 2.38
C MET A 159 16.23 12.05 2.78
N ASN A 160 17.16 12.21 3.73
CA ASN A 160 18.02 11.13 4.20
C ASN A 160 17.45 10.44 5.45
N SER A 161 16.43 11.01 6.08
CA SER A 161 15.85 10.43 7.30
C SER A 161 15.09 9.15 6.96
N PRO A 162 15.47 8.00 7.53
CA PRO A 162 14.68 6.79 7.37
C PRO A 162 13.31 6.98 8.03
N ILE A 163 12.32 6.24 7.53
CA ILE A 163 11.02 6.22 8.17
C ILE A 163 11.09 5.55 9.55
N LYS A 164 10.65 6.27 10.59
CA LYS A 164 10.58 5.74 11.95
C LYS A 164 9.33 4.89 12.11
N VAL A 165 9.51 3.58 12.26
CA VAL A 165 8.41 2.64 12.41
C VAL A 165 8.42 1.97 13.79
N LYS A 166 7.22 1.66 14.28
CA LYS A 166 7.01 0.84 15.48
C LYS A 166 6.27 -0.42 15.06
N CYS A 167 6.71 -1.57 15.58
CA CYS A 167 6.00 -2.83 15.42
C CYS A 167 5.24 -3.17 16.70
N ASP A 168 3.94 -2.90 16.71
CA ASP A 168 3.04 -3.19 17.82
C ASP A 168 2.73 -4.69 17.85
N GLY A 169 3.08 -5.34 18.97
CA GLY A 169 2.87 -6.78 19.17
C GLY A 169 3.59 -7.69 18.18
N GLY A 170 4.61 -7.18 17.48
CA GLY A 170 5.33 -7.93 16.44
C GLY A 170 4.53 -8.16 15.15
N ILE A 171 3.33 -7.58 15.01
CA ILE A 171 2.40 -7.86 13.92
C ILE A 171 2.07 -6.60 13.12
N LEU A 172 1.73 -5.51 13.82
CA LEU A 172 1.24 -4.28 13.23
C LEU A 172 2.37 -3.27 13.13
N VAL A 173 2.56 -2.68 11.96
CA VAL A 173 3.58 -1.65 11.74
C VAL A 173 2.92 -0.29 11.54
N SER A 174 3.31 0.65 12.40
CA SER A 174 2.83 2.02 12.44
C SER A 174 3.99 3.00 12.22
N CYS A 175 3.69 4.15 11.61
CA CYS A 175 4.64 5.26 11.52
C CYS A 175 4.64 5.99 12.86
N VAL A 176 5.80 6.14 13.49
CA VAL A 176 5.93 6.89 14.75
C VAL A 176 5.94 8.39 14.46
N GLU A 177 6.75 8.79 13.47
CA GLU A 177 6.95 10.19 13.11
C GLU A 177 7.39 10.28 11.65
N LEU A 178 6.84 11.27 10.94
CA LEU A 178 7.28 11.66 9.61
C LEU A 178 7.13 13.18 9.48
N LEU A 179 8.25 13.89 9.45
CA LEU A 179 8.26 15.33 9.30
C LEU A 179 8.21 15.69 7.81
N VAL A 180 7.21 16.50 7.44
CA VAL A 180 6.99 16.95 6.07
C VAL A 180 6.83 18.46 6.02
N GLU A 181 7.37 19.07 4.97
CA GLU A 181 7.06 20.44 4.58
C GLU A 181 5.86 20.42 3.63
N ILE A 182 4.88 21.30 3.89
CA ILE A 182 3.66 21.42 3.10
C ILE A 182 3.54 22.88 2.64
N LYS A 183 3.53 23.09 1.33
CA LYS A 183 3.34 24.39 0.69
C LYS A 183 2.13 24.34 -0.25
N PRO A 184 1.33 25.40 -0.40
CA PRO A 184 0.33 25.46 -1.46
C PRO A 184 0.99 25.22 -2.81
N ARG A 185 0.38 24.37 -3.64
CA ARG A 185 0.81 24.15 -5.02
C ARG A 185 0.33 25.34 -5.86
N ASN A 186 1.22 25.94 -6.66
CA ASN A 186 0.86 27.01 -7.60
C ASN A 186 0.03 26.47 -8.75
#